data_AF-A0A517ZJ15-F1
#
_entry.id   AF-A0A517ZJ15-F1
#
_cell.length_a   1.000
_cell.length_b   1.000
_cell.length_c   1.000
_cell.angle_alpha   90.00
_cell.angle_beta   90.00
_cell.angle_gamma   90.00
#
_symmetry.space_group_name_H-M   'P 1'
#
loop_
_entity.id
_entity.type
_entity.pdbx_description
1 polymer ?
#
loop_
_entity_poly.entity_id
_entity_poly.type
_entity_poly.pdbx_seq_one_letter_code
_entity_poly.pdbx_strand_id
1 'polypeptide(L)'
;MSHSGNQSIVPGISLDAAGQATVDPVLADLLFDLAIQLEEPTNQPVDVEHVLAAIILAARQGELDANRPLTADAELVAVLVKHVKTIFSVYDGKVGRDD
;
A
#
# COMPACT_ATOMS: atom_id res chain seq x y z
N MET A 1 9.73 -28.44 -0.08
CA MET A 1 10.32 -27.44 -1.00
C MET A 1 9.97 -26.08 -0.44
N SER A 2 10.95 -25.39 0.14
CA SER A 2 10.73 -24.14 0.88
C SER A 2 10.66 -22.98 -0.11
N HIS A 3 9.45 -22.56 -0.48
CA HIS A 3 9.27 -21.28 -1.15
C HIS A 3 9.37 -20.16 -0.11
N SER A 4 10.58 -19.80 0.31
CA SER A 4 10.82 -18.53 1.00
C SER A 4 10.85 -17.40 -0.04
N GLY A 5 9.87 -17.38 -0.94
CA GLY A 5 9.80 -16.49 -2.10
C GLY A 5 8.99 -15.26 -1.77
N ASN A 6 9.52 -14.09 -2.12
CA ASN A 6 8.77 -12.84 -2.07
C ASN A 6 7.42 -13.01 -2.79
N GLN A 7 6.34 -12.71 -2.10
CA GLN A 7 5.02 -12.61 -2.68
C GLN A 7 4.92 -11.30 -3.46
N SER A 8 4.69 -11.37 -4.77
CA SER A 8 4.35 -10.20 -5.56
C SER A 8 2.98 -9.68 -5.16
N ILE A 9 2.89 -8.39 -4.84
CA ILE A 9 1.64 -7.70 -4.47
C ILE A 9 1.05 -7.04 -5.72
N VAL A 10 1.88 -6.24 -6.39
CA VAL A 10 1.66 -5.58 -7.68
C VAL A 10 3.04 -5.40 -8.33
N PRO A 11 3.17 -5.11 -9.63
CA PRO A 11 4.47 -4.86 -10.25
C PRO A 11 5.24 -3.77 -9.50
N GLY A 12 6.45 -4.10 -9.05
CA GLY A 12 7.32 -3.22 -8.27
C GLY A 12 7.08 -3.21 -6.75
N ILE A 13 6.12 -3.97 -6.22
CA ILE A 13 5.92 -4.14 -4.77
C ILE A 13 5.83 -5.61 -4.43
N SER A 14 6.67 -6.06 -3.50
CA SER A 14 6.66 -7.44 -3.04
C SER A 14 6.81 -7.53 -1.52
N LEU A 15 6.36 -8.64 -0.95
CA LEU A 15 6.38 -8.91 0.48
C LEU A 15 7.18 -10.17 0.76
N ASP A 16 8.09 -10.12 1.72
CA ASP A 16 8.79 -11.32 2.17
C ASP A 16 7.96 -12.13 3.19
N ALA A 17 8.52 -13.26 3.63
CA ALA A 17 7.87 -14.12 4.63
C ALA A 17 7.80 -13.49 6.04
N ALA A 18 8.60 -12.44 6.32
CA ALA A 18 8.56 -11.69 7.56
C ALA A 18 7.49 -10.58 7.54
N GLY A 19 6.89 -10.31 6.39
CA GLY A 19 5.95 -9.21 6.20
C GLY A 19 6.63 -7.88 5.88
N GLN A 20 7.91 -7.88 5.52
CA GLN A 20 8.62 -6.69 5.06
C GLN A 20 8.29 -6.45 3.58
N ALA A 21 7.84 -5.23 3.29
CA ALA A 21 7.56 -4.80 1.94
C ALA A 21 8.83 -4.25 1.28
N THR A 22 9.13 -4.75 0.08
CA THR A 22 10.16 -4.20 -0.81
C THR A 22 9.46 -3.44 -1.92
N VAL A 23 9.88 -2.20 -2.13
CA VAL A 23 9.32 -1.28 -3.13
C VAL A 23 10.42 -0.94 -4.14
N ASP A 24 10.09 -1.04 -5.42
CA ASP A 24 10.98 -0.64 -6.50
C ASP A 24 11.15 0.89 -6.48
N PRO A 25 12.39 1.43 -6.55
CA PRO A 25 12.63 2.88 -6.41
C PRO A 25 11.85 3.75 -7.40
N VAL A 26 11.49 3.20 -8.56
CA VAL A 26 10.72 3.91 -9.60
C VAL A 26 9.31 4.28 -9.16
N LEU A 27 8.79 3.64 -8.09
CA LEU A 27 7.47 3.91 -7.54
C LEU A 27 7.50 4.98 -6.44
N ALA A 28 8.67 5.48 -6.03
CA ALA A 28 8.77 6.42 -4.91
C ALA A 28 7.92 7.67 -5.15
N ASP A 29 8.08 8.35 -6.28
CA ASP A 29 7.32 9.56 -6.63
C ASP A 29 5.81 9.27 -6.67
N LEU A 30 5.41 8.13 -7.27
CA LEU A 30 4.01 7.71 -7.33
C LEU A 30 3.41 7.51 -5.92
N LEU A 31 4.15 6.88 -5.00
CA LEU A 31 3.67 6.66 -3.64
C LEU A 31 3.58 7.96 -2.84
N PHE A 32 4.50 8.91 -3.05
CA PHE A 32 4.40 10.25 -2.48
C PHE A 32 3.18 11.01 -3.03
N ASP A 33 2.96 10.99 -4.34
CA ASP A 33 1.80 11.63 -4.96
C ASP A 33 0.48 11.04 -4.46
N LEU A 34 0.43 9.73 -4.27
CA LEU A 34 -0.74 9.04 -3.69
C LEU A 34 -0.95 9.45 -2.23
N ALA A 35 0.11 9.57 -1.43
CA ALA A 35 0.02 10.00 -0.04
C ALA A 35 -0.66 11.37 0.06
N ILE A 36 -0.19 12.35 -0.73
CA ILE A 36 -0.76 13.70 -0.80
C ILE A 36 -2.22 13.66 -1.27
N GLN A 37 -2.53 12.89 -2.32
CA GLN A 37 -3.90 12.76 -2.84
C GLN A 37 -4.87 12.12 -1.84
N LEU A 38 -4.37 11.30 -0.92
CA LEU A 38 -5.19 10.57 0.04
C LEU A 38 -5.47 11.36 1.33
N GLU A 39 -4.70 12.40 1.65
CA GLU A 39 -4.89 13.21 2.86
C GLU A 39 -6.30 13.84 2.92
N GLU A 40 -6.69 14.59 1.88
CA GLU A 40 -7.99 15.29 1.85
C GLU A 40 -9.20 14.33 1.95
N PRO A 41 -9.34 13.27 1.12
CA PRO A 41 -10.50 12.38 1.17
C PRO A 41 -10.55 11.48 2.41
N THR A 42 -9.41 11.29 3.08
CA THR A 42 -9.33 10.51 4.33
C THR A 42 -9.47 11.38 5.56
N ASN A 43 -9.11 12.66 5.47
CA ASN A 43 -8.94 13.59 6.59
C ASN A 43 -7.99 13.00 7.65
N GLN A 44 -6.87 12.43 7.19
CA GLN A 44 -5.81 11.80 8.00
C GLN A 44 -4.43 12.24 7.50
N PRO A 45 -3.39 12.21 8.36
CA PRO A 45 -2.01 12.50 7.97
C PRO A 45 -1.39 11.29 7.25
N VAL A 46 -1.63 11.17 5.95
CA VAL A 46 -1.24 9.99 5.16
C VAL A 46 0.20 10.11 4.68
N ASP A 47 1.08 9.28 5.21
CA ASP A 47 2.44 9.06 4.67
C ASP A 47 2.55 7.83 3.73
N VAL A 48 3.69 7.72 3.03
CA VAL A 48 4.02 6.61 2.10
C VAL A 48 3.81 5.22 2.71
N GLU A 49 4.12 5.04 3.99
CA GLU A 49 3.94 3.75 4.66
C GLU A 49 2.45 3.37 4.80
N HIS A 50 1.56 4.35 5.01
CA HIS A 50 0.11 4.11 5.02
C HIS A 50 -0.39 3.74 3.63
N VAL A 51 0.14 4.37 2.58
CA VAL A 51 -0.18 4.04 1.18
C VAL A 51 0.25 2.60 0.88
N LEU A 52 1.48 2.24 1.25
CA LEU A 52 2.01 0.89 1.05
C LEU A 52 1.19 -0.16 1.80
N ALA A 53 0.85 0.10 3.07
CA ALA A 53 -0.02 -0.77 3.85
C ALA A 53 -1.40 -0.91 3.20
N ALA A 54 -1.98 0.19 2.70
CA ALA A 54 -3.28 0.18 2.02
C ALA A 54 -3.25 -0.64 0.72
N ILE A 55 -2.18 -0.51 -0.09
CA ILE A 55 -1.97 -1.32 -1.31
C ILE A 55 -1.89 -2.80 -0.97
N ILE A 56 -1.12 -3.17 0.06
CA ILE A 56 -0.99 -4.57 0.50
C ILE A 56 -2.34 -5.12 0.96
N LEU A 57 -3.12 -4.34 1.72
CA LEU A 57 -4.45 -4.74 2.18
C LEU A 57 -5.44 -4.90 1.02
N ALA A 58 -5.41 -4.00 0.05
CA ALA A 58 -6.26 -4.06 -1.15
C ALA A 58 -5.92 -5.29 -2.01
N ALA A 59 -4.62 -5.53 -2.27
CA ALA A 59 -4.17 -6.68 -3.04
C ALA A 59 -4.52 -8.01 -2.36
N ARG A 60 -4.39 -8.10 -1.03
CA ARG A 60 -4.81 -9.28 -0.24
C ARG A 60 -6.31 -9.56 -0.32
N GLN A 61 -7.12 -8.52 -0.54
CA GLN A 61 -8.56 -8.63 -0.75
C GLN A 61 -8.94 -8.87 -2.22
N GLY A 62 -7.96 -8.95 -3.13
CA GLY A 62 -8.19 -9.11 -4.57
C GLY A 62 -8.74 -7.85 -5.23
N GLU A 63 -8.64 -6.68 -4.58
CA GLU A 63 -9.08 -5.39 -5.12
C GLU A 63 -8.03 -4.75 -6.04
N LEU A 64 -6.81 -5.32 -6.10
CA LEU A 64 -5.75 -4.95 -7.05
C LEU A 64 -5.33 -6.16 -7.88
N ASP A 65 -5.06 -5.94 -9.16
CA ASP A 65 -4.50 -6.96 -10.05
C ASP A 65 -2.98 -7.00 -9.90
N ALA A 66 -2.45 -8.14 -9.47
CA ALA A 66 -1.02 -8.37 -9.26
C ALA A 66 -0.18 -8.23 -10.55
N ASN A 67 -0.79 -8.18 -11.73
CA ASN A 67 -0.11 -8.01 -13.02
C ASN A 67 -0.26 -6.60 -13.60
N ARG A 68 -1.10 -5.74 -13.00
CA ARG A 68 -1.33 -4.37 -13.48
C ARG A 68 -0.43 -3.40 -12.70
N PRO A 69 0.42 -2.61 -13.38
CA PRO A 69 1.18 -1.56 -12.73
C PRO A 69 0.25 -0.57 -12.01
N LEU A 70 0.69 -0.05 -10.87
CA LEU A 70 -0.05 1.00 -10.17
C LEU A 70 -0.08 2.27 -11.01
N THR A 71 -1.26 2.88 -11.08
CA THR A 71 -1.52 4.16 -11.74
C THR A 71 -2.37 5.00 -10.79
N ALA A 72 -2.01 6.27 -10.58
CA ALA A 72 -2.73 7.17 -9.67
C ALA A 72 -4.07 7.66 -10.25
N ASP A 73 -4.91 6.71 -10.67
CA ASP A 73 -6.25 6.97 -11.19
C ASP A 73 -7.25 7.14 -10.03
N ALA A 74 -8.39 7.76 -10.33
CA ALA A 74 -9.49 7.89 -9.38
C ALA A 74 -9.99 6.54 -8.84
N GLU A 75 -9.88 5.46 -9.61
CA GLU A 75 -10.25 4.11 -9.17
C GLU A 75 -9.32 3.61 -8.06
N LEU A 76 -8.00 3.72 -8.26
CA LEU A 76 -7.02 3.33 -7.24
C LEU A 76 -7.19 4.18 -5.98
N VAL A 77 -7.33 5.50 -6.12
CA VAL A 77 -7.53 6.41 -4.98
C VAL A 77 -8.78 6.01 -4.19
N ALA A 78 -9.91 5.73 -4.86
CA ALA A 78 -11.14 5.32 -4.17
C ALA A 78 -10.98 4.02 -3.36
N VAL A 79 -10.25 3.04 -3.91
CA VAL A 79 -9.91 1.79 -3.19
C VAL A 79 -9.02 2.10 -1.99
N LEU A 80 -7.96 2.90 -2.17
CA LEU A 80 -7.00 3.19 -1.10
C LEU A 80 -7.62 4.02 0.03
N VAL A 81 -8.54 4.97 -0.25
CA VAL A 81 -9.24 5.76 0.79
C VAL A 81 -9.91 4.85 1.83
N LYS A 82 -10.57 3.78 1.40
CA LYS A 82 -11.23 2.80 2.28
C LYS A 82 -10.22 2.12 3.21
N HIS A 83 -9.08 1.71 2.68
CA HIS A 83 -8.04 0.99 3.44
C HIS A 83 -7.26 1.91 4.35
N VAL A 84 -6.93 3.13 3.91
CA VAL A 84 -6.29 4.13 4.76
C VAL A 84 -7.17 4.46 5.97
N LYS A 85 -8.47 4.72 5.77
CA LYS A 85 -9.41 4.93 6.90
C LYS A 85 -9.44 3.73 7.84
N THR A 86 -9.36 2.51 7.31
CA THR A 86 -9.28 1.29 8.11
C THR A 86 -7.98 1.24 8.91
N ILE A 87 -6.85 1.61 8.31
CA ILE A 87 -5.55 1.64 8.99
C ILE A 87 -5.57 2.61 10.18
N PHE A 88 -6.04 3.84 9.96
CA PHE A 88 -6.16 4.82 11.03
C PHE A 88 -7.16 4.41 12.12
N SER A 89 -8.29 3.80 11.75
CA SER A 89 -9.32 3.42 12.72
C SER A 89 -8.98 2.17 13.53
N VAL A 90 -8.29 1.20 12.93
CA VAL A 90 -8.03 -0.11 13.55
C VAL A 90 -6.63 -0.19 14.16
N TYR A 91 -5.64 0.41 13.50
CA TYR A 91 -4.24 0.35 13.92
C TYR A 91 -3.74 1.70 14.47
N ASP A 92 -4.62 2.68 14.68
CA ASP A 92 -4.27 4.02 15.20
C ASP A 92 -3.24 4.74 14.30
N GLY A 93 -3.28 4.44 12.99
CA GLY A 93 -2.33 4.94 12.00
C GLY A 93 -0.97 4.23 12.04
N LYS A 94 -0.74 3.30 12.97
CA LYS A 94 0.57 2.64 13.10
C LYS A 94 0.76 1.62 11.99
N VAL A 95 1.83 1.83 11.23
CA VAL A 95 2.31 0.97 10.15
C VAL A 95 3.78 0.63 10.43
N GLY A 96 4.16 -0.63 10.22
CA GLY A 96 5.50 -1.11 10.58
C GLY A 96 5.67 -1.45 12.07
N ARG A 97 6.84 -2.02 12.41
CA ARG A 97 7.31 -2.08 13.81
C ARG A 97 8.20 -0.87 14.03
N ASP A 98 7.86 -0.08 15.04
CA ASP A 98 8.75 0.90 15.67
C ASP A 98 9.95 0.09 16.20
N ASP A 99 11.09 0.13 15.51
CA ASP A 99 12.36 -0.45 15.99
C ASP A 99 13.18 0.62 16.71
#